data_AF-A0A357M0C0-F1
#
_entry.id   AF-A0A357M0C0-F1
#
_cell.length_a   1.000
_cell.length_b   1.000
_cell.length_c   1.000
_cell.angle_alpha   90.00
_cell.angle_beta   90.00
_cell.angle_gamma   90.00
#
_symmetry.space_group_name_H-M   'P 1'
#
loop_
_entity.id
_entity.type
_entity.pdbx_description
1 polymer ?
#
loop_
_entity_poly.entity_id
_entity_poly.type
_entity_poly.pdbx_seq_one_letter_code
_entity_poly.pdbx_strand_id
1 'polypeptide(L)'
;MSGGMSELRDSGIMIQLAHQAMQSMGINTDDVWQRMGITSDFLDNREVRTPHSAQRAFWKVLEEITGDADIGLHLAEHMTVYKGQV
;
A
#
# COMPACT_ATOMS: atom_id res chain seq x y z
N MET A 1 -17.01 -28.87 -12.48
CA MET A 1 -16.72 -27.42 -12.50
C MET A 1 -16.20 -27.06 -11.12
N SER A 2 -14.88 -27.04 -10.94
CA SER A 2 -14.27 -26.74 -9.64
C SER A 2 -14.42 -25.25 -9.35
N GLY A 3 -15.01 -24.92 -8.20
CA GLY A 3 -15.19 -23.54 -7.75
C GLY A 3 -13.84 -22.83 -7.65
N GLY A 4 -13.68 -21.76 -8.42
CA GLY A 4 -12.47 -20.94 -8.38
C GLY A 4 -12.35 -20.30 -7.00
N MET A 5 -11.27 -20.62 -6.28
CA MET A 5 -10.84 -19.87 -5.10
C MET A 5 -10.75 -18.39 -5.49
N SER A 6 -11.69 -17.56 -5.02
CA SER A 6 -11.66 -16.13 -5.24
C SER A 6 -10.36 -15.57 -4.66
N GLU A 7 -9.48 -15.08 -5.53
CA GLU A 7 -8.24 -14.42 -5.13
C GLU A 7 -8.60 -13.20 -4.26
N LEU A 8 -8.15 -13.20 -3.00
CA LEU A 8 -8.39 -12.09 -2.08
C LEU A 8 -7.72 -10.83 -2.65
N ARG A 9 -8.52 -9.77 -2.78
CA ARG A 9 -8.17 -8.53 -3.45
C ARG A 9 -8.43 -7.37 -2.50
N ASP A 10 -7.39 -6.62 -2.18
CA ASP A 10 -7.50 -5.48 -1.27
C ASP A 10 -7.99 -4.23 -1.98
N SER A 11 -8.76 -3.39 -1.28
CA SER A 11 -9.27 -2.13 -1.82
C SER A 11 -8.13 -1.13 -2.05
N GLY A 12 -8.14 -0.45 -3.20
CA GLY A 12 -7.18 0.60 -3.55
C GLY A 12 -7.19 1.81 -2.61
N ILE A 13 -8.15 1.93 -1.68
CA ILE A 13 -8.14 2.98 -0.66
C ILE A 13 -6.91 2.86 0.25
N MET A 14 -6.50 1.64 0.61
CA MET A 14 -5.39 1.43 1.52
C MET A 14 -4.09 1.95 0.92
N ILE A 15 -3.78 1.62 -0.35
CA ILE A 15 -2.55 2.10 -0.98
C ILE A 15 -2.48 3.62 -1.08
N GLN A 16 -3.63 4.31 -1.25
CA GLN A 16 -3.70 5.77 -1.25
C GLN A 16 -3.44 6.38 0.14
N LEU A 17 -3.97 5.77 1.20
CA LEU A 17 -3.69 6.19 2.58
C LEU A 17 -2.23 5.97 2.94
N ALA A 18 -1.65 4.83 2.55
CA ALA A 18 -0.22 4.58 2.70
C ALA A 18 0.62 5.60 1.94
N HIS A 19 0.24 5.90 0.69
CA HIS A 19 0.95 6.89 -0.11
C HIS A 19 1.03 8.26 0.58
N GLN A 20 -0.11 8.75 1.08
CA GLN A 20 -0.18 10.02 1.80
C GLN A 20 0.61 9.99 3.11
N ALA A 21 0.50 8.90 3.88
CA ALA A 21 1.26 8.74 5.13
C ALA A 21 2.77 8.75 4.87
N MET A 22 3.25 8.01 3.86
CA MET A 22 4.66 8.01 3.45
C MET A 22 5.16 9.40 3.06
N GLN A 23 4.39 10.16 2.27
CA GLN A 23 4.73 11.53 1.92
C GLN A 23 4.86 12.42 3.16
N SER A 24 3.97 12.26 4.14
CA SER A 24 4.02 13.02 5.40
C SER A 24 5.24 12.69 6.26
N MET A 25 5.76 11.46 6.14
CA MET A 25 6.96 10.98 6.83
C MET A 25 8.25 11.34 6.09
N GLY A 26 8.17 11.91 4.88
CA GLY A 26 9.33 12.20 4.04
C GLY A 26 9.97 10.95 3.40
N ILE A 27 9.23 9.84 3.34
CA ILE A 27 9.68 8.61 2.66
C ILE A 27 9.66 8.86 1.15
N ASN A 28 10.70 8.40 0.45
CA ASN A 28 10.78 8.48 -1.01
C ASN A 28 9.78 7.50 -1.66
N THR A 29 8.56 7.97 -1.90
CA THR A 29 7.47 7.16 -2.46
C THR A 29 7.77 6.66 -3.86
N ASP A 30 8.53 7.41 -4.66
CA ASP A 30 8.87 7.01 -6.02
C ASP A 30 9.76 5.76 -6.02
N ASP A 31 10.74 5.66 -5.11
CA ASP A 31 11.56 4.46 -4.94
C ASP A 31 10.72 3.26 -4.48
N VAL A 32 9.78 3.48 -3.53
CA VAL A 32 8.85 2.43 -3.07
C VAL A 32 8.05 1.86 -4.25
N TRP A 33 7.41 2.73 -5.04
CA TRP A 33 6.55 2.29 -6.14
C TRP A 33 7.34 1.68 -7.30
N GLN A 34 8.53 2.21 -7.60
CA GLN A 34 9.42 1.64 -8.60
C GLN A 34 9.84 0.21 -8.22
N ARG A 35 10.20 -0.05 -6.95
CA ARG A 35 10.56 -1.40 -6.47
C ARG A 35 9.36 -2.36 -6.46
N MET A 36 8.16 -1.82 -6.24
CA MET A 36 6.91 -2.58 -6.31
C MET A 36 6.42 -2.82 -7.74
N GLY A 37 7.05 -2.21 -8.75
CA GLY A 37 6.59 -2.28 -10.15
C GLY A 37 5.25 -1.59 -10.38
N ILE A 38 4.89 -0.63 -9.52
CA ILE A 38 3.63 0.10 -9.56
C ILE A 38 3.82 1.41 -10.34
N THR A 39 2.95 1.68 -11.30
CA THR A 39 2.96 2.92 -12.08
C THR A 39 2.08 3.99 -11.44
N SER A 40 2.28 5.27 -11.82
CA SER A 40 1.40 6.36 -11.42
C SER A 40 -0.07 6.10 -11.77
N ASP A 41 -0.33 5.60 -12.98
CA ASP A 41 -1.67 5.28 -13.47
C ASP A 41 -2.39 4.24 -12.58
N PHE A 42 -1.63 3.34 -11.95
CA PHE A 42 -2.17 2.35 -11.01
C PHE A 42 -2.58 3.01 -9.68
N LEU A 43 -1.82 3.99 -9.20
CA LEU A 43 -2.11 4.71 -7.94
C LEU A 43 -3.32 5.65 -8.06
N ASP A 44 -3.51 6.23 -9.24
CA ASP A 44 -4.62 7.14 -9.52
C ASP A 44 -5.95 6.40 -9.71
N ASN A 45 -5.92 5.10 -10.04
CA ASN A 45 -7.11 4.31 -10.26
C ASN A 45 -7.68 3.72 -8.96
N ARG A 46 -8.74 4.35 -8.43
CA ARG A 46 -9.41 3.95 -7.18
C ARG A 46 -10.12 2.59 -7.23
N GLU A 47 -10.38 2.05 -8.41
CA GLU A 47 -11.06 0.75 -8.57
C GLU A 47 -10.07 -0.42 -8.57
N VAL A 48 -8.78 -0.13 -8.74
CA VAL A 48 -7.72 -1.12 -8.74
C VAL A 48 -7.71 -1.90 -7.43
N ARG A 49 -7.47 -3.20 -7.60
CA ARG A 49 -7.32 -4.15 -6.51
C ARG A 49 -5.90 -4.69 -6.55
N THR A 50 -5.21 -4.64 -5.42
CA THR A 50 -3.90 -5.29 -5.29
C THR A 50 -4.11 -6.77 -4.93
N PRO A 51 -3.32 -7.69 -5.50
CA PRO A 51 -3.27 -9.07 -5.01
C PRO A 51 -2.84 -9.08 -3.55
N HIS A 52 -3.49 -9.89 -2.71
CA HIS A 52 -3.14 -9.99 -1.29
C HIS A 52 -1.66 -10.37 -1.06
N SER A 53 -1.05 -11.12 -2.00
CA SER A 53 0.38 -11.46 -1.96
C SER A 53 1.30 -10.23 -2.02
N ALA A 54 0.84 -9.10 -2.58
CA ALA A 54 1.62 -7.86 -2.68
C ALA A 54 1.85 -7.19 -1.31
N GLN A 55 1.04 -7.48 -0.30
CA GLN A 55 1.21 -6.89 1.04
C GLN A 55 2.56 -7.23 1.66
N ARG A 56 3.02 -8.49 1.51
CA ARG A 56 4.33 -8.91 2.04
C ARG A 56 5.48 -8.21 1.34
N ALA A 57 5.39 -8.03 0.02
CA ALA A 57 6.39 -7.30 -0.74
C ALA A 57 6.43 -5.83 -0.34
N PHE A 58 5.26 -5.21 -0.17
CA PHE A 58 5.13 -3.82 0.26
C PHE A 58 5.83 -3.55 1.60
N TRP A 59 5.55 -4.35 2.63
CA TRP A 59 6.18 -4.16 3.94
C TRP A 59 7.69 -4.36 3.90
N LYS A 60 8.15 -5.39 3.18
CA LYS A 60 9.59 -5.64 3.02
C LYS A 60 10.31 -4.48 2.33
N VAL A 61 9.72 -3.92 1.27
CA VAL A 61 10.29 -2.76 0.57
C VAL A 61 10.36 -1.54 1.50
N LEU A 62 9.33 -1.31 2.32
CA LEU A 62 9.34 -0.22 3.28
C LEU A 62 10.42 -0.37 4.35
N GLU A 63 10.53 -1.55 4.95
CA GLU A 63 11.58 -1.84 5.94
C GLU A 63 12.98 -1.63 5.33
N GLU A 64 13.21 -2.08 4.08
CA GLU A 64 14.49 -1.92 3.40
C GLU A 64 14.85 -0.45 3.07
N ILE A 65 13.86 0.36 2.69
CA ILE A 65 14.06 1.78 2.34
C ILE A 65 14.27 2.63 3.59
N THR A 66 13.53 2.35 4.65
CA THR A 66 13.52 3.15 5.88
C THR A 66 14.55 2.69 6.90
N GLY A 67 14.96 1.41 6.85
CA GLY A 67 15.77 0.77 7.89
C GLY A 67 15.00 0.54 9.20
N ASP A 68 13.67 0.68 9.17
CA ASP A 68 12.80 0.61 10.33
C ASP A 68 11.96 -0.67 10.30
N ALA A 69 12.24 -1.59 11.23
CA ALA A 69 11.53 -2.86 11.35
C ALA A 69 10.09 -2.69 11.86
N ASP A 70 9.77 -1.57 12.50
CA ASP A 70 8.45 -1.25 13.03
C ASP A 70 7.68 -0.27 12.12
N ILE A 71 8.14 -0.08 10.87
CA ILE A 71 7.60 0.90 9.93
C ILE A 71 6.08 0.77 9.72
N GLY A 72 5.52 -0.43 9.82
CA GLY A 72 4.06 -0.63 9.73
C GLY A 72 3.28 0.08 10.84
N LEU A 73 3.83 0.12 12.05
CA LEU A 73 3.23 0.84 13.19
C LEU A 73 3.36 2.34 13.00
N HIS A 74 4.57 2.82 12.70
CA HIS A 74 4.81 4.26 12.48
C HIS A 74 4.00 4.79 11.29
N LEU A 75 3.92 4.05 10.18
CA LEU A 75 3.09 4.43 9.05
C LEU A 75 1.61 4.61 9.45
N ALA A 76 1.08 3.72 10.29
CA ALA A 76 -0.29 3.78 10.76
C ALA A 76 -0.59 5.01 11.63
N GLU A 77 0.39 5.53 12.38
CA GLU A 77 0.26 6.77 13.16
C GLU A 77 0.05 8.00 12.27
N HIS A 78 0.56 7.95 11.02
CA HIS A 78 0.44 9.01 10.02
C HIS A 78 -0.77 8.83 9.08
N MET A 79 -1.46 7.69 9.14
CA MET A 79 -2.64 7.46 8.31
C MET A 79 -3.82 8.29 8.80
N THR A 80 -4.37 9.13 7.92
CA THR A 80 -5.62 9.83 8.21
C THR A 80 -6.75 8.82 8.39
N VAL A 81 -7.57 9.01 9.42
CA VAL A 81 -8.76 8.17 9.66
C VAL A 81 -9.66 8.21 8.43
N TYR A 82 -9.83 7.05 7.79
CA TYR A 82 -10.79 6.89 6.71
C TYR A 82 -12.21 6.92 7.28
N LYS A 83 -12.84 8.10 7.22
CA LYS A 83 -14.24 8.31 7.61
C LYS A 83 -15.17 7.92 6.46
N GLY A 84 -15.16 6.64 6.06
CA GLY A 84 -16.08 6.14 5.03
C GLY A 84 -17.52 6.62 5.29
N GLN A 85 -18.26 6.97 4.22
CA GLN A 85 -19.69 7.27 4.35
C GLN A 85 -20.38 6.03 4.93
N VAL A 86 -20.92 6.20 6.14
CA VAL A 86 -21.89 5.28 6.77
C VAL A 86 -23.22 5.37 6.07
#